data_AF-A0A7R9AZ46-F1
#
_entry.id   AF-A0A7R9AZ46-F1
#
_cell.length_a   1.000
_cell.length_b   1.000
_cell.length_c   1.000
_cell.angle_alpha   90.00
_cell.angle_beta   90.00
_cell.angle_gamma   90.00
#
_symmetry.space_group_name_H-M   'P 1'
#
loop_
_entity.id
_entity.type
_entity.pdbx_description
1 polymer ?
#
loop_
_entity_poly.entity_id
_entity_poly.type
_entity_poly.pdbx_seq_one_letter_code
_entity_poly.pdbx_strand_id
1 'polypeptide(L)'
;MRAAVVLLAALVASCCVAVTLGLVCQPDACSKQICDYSITPETCQGEFDPRGSACSCCPFCTTLLGEGDSCLESYFVGPTPPKSKCSPGLTCQVDRDVPVCANIIRQRMRAAVVLLAALVASCCVAVTLGLVCLPDACSKQICDYSITPETCQGEFDPKGSSCRCCPFCTKLLAKGANCGLTRIRGPSPPASKCSPGLTCQLVDGAYVCA
;
A
#
# COMPACT_ATOMS: atom_id res chain seq x y z
N MET A 1 -17.72 -16.53 -11.75
CA MET A 1 -16.89 -15.39 -11.30
C MET A 1 -16.51 -14.44 -12.43
N ARG A 2 -16.02 -14.90 -13.60
CA ARG A 2 -15.61 -14.00 -14.71
C ARG A 2 -16.75 -13.13 -15.29
N ALA A 3 -17.96 -13.67 -15.43
CA ALA A 3 -19.10 -12.92 -15.97
C ALA A 3 -19.57 -11.76 -15.06
N ALA A 4 -19.50 -11.94 -13.74
CA ALA A 4 -19.89 -10.90 -12.78
C ALA A 4 -18.93 -9.70 -12.83
N VAL A 5 -17.62 -9.94 -13.03
CA VAL A 5 -16.61 -8.88 -13.13
C VAL A 5 -16.80 -8.05 -14.42
N VAL A 6 -17.16 -8.69 -15.53
CA VAL A 6 -17.39 -7.99 -16.81
C VAL A 6 -18.66 -7.11 -16.75
N LEU A 7 -19.73 -7.60 -16.13
CA LEU A 7 -20.98 -6.85 -15.96
C LEU A 7 -20.78 -5.62 -15.04
N LEU A 8 -20.00 -5.77 -13.97
CA LEU A 8 -19.67 -4.66 -13.07
C LEU A 8 -18.83 -3.59 -13.77
N ALA A 9 -17.84 -3.99 -14.58
CA ALA A 9 -17.02 -3.07 -15.35
C ALA A 9 -17.83 -2.29 -16.41
N ALA A 10 -18.77 -2.95 -17.08
CA ALA A 10 -19.64 -2.32 -18.08
C ALA A 10 -20.61 -1.30 -17.47
N LEU A 11 -21.17 -1.58 -16.28
CA LEU A 11 -22.04 -0.66 -15.55
C LEU A 11 -21.29 0.61 -15.08
N VAL A 12 -20.05 0.45 -14.59
CA VAL A 12 -19.20 1.58 -14.21
C VAL A 12 -18.85 2.45 -15.41
N ALA A 13 -18.51 1.84 -16.56
CA ALA A 13 -18.20 2.58 -17.79
C ALA A 13 -19.39 3.38 -18.35
N SER A 14 -20.60 2.82 -18.29
CA SER A 14 -21.83 3.48 -18.75
C SER A 14 -22.18 4.73 -17.93
N CYS A 15 -21.95 4.70 -16.62
CA CYS A 15 -22.24 5.82 -15.72
C CYS A 15 -21.36 7.07 -16.01
N CYS A 16 -20.16 6.88 -16.57
CA CYS A 16 -19.24 7.98 -16.87
C CYS A 16 -19.67 8.86 -18.06
N VAL A 17 -20.51 8.36 -18.97
CA VAL A 17 -20.86 9.10 -20.21
C VAL A 17 -21.98 10.12 -20.01
N ALA A 18 -22.85 9.93 -19.00
CA ALA A 18 -24.01 10.80 -18.79
C ALA A 18 -23.69 12.19 -18.20
N VAL A 19 -22.47 12.41 -17.70
CA VAL A 19 -22.11 13.63 -16.95
C VAL A 19 -21.61 14.77 -17.86
N THR A 20 -21.37 14.51 -19.15
CA THR A 20 -20.68 15.47 -20.04
C THR A 20 -21.57 16.51 -20.73
N LEU A 21 -22.90 16.46 -20.58
CA LEU A 21 -23.83 17.29 -21.36
C LEU A 21 -24.43 18.51 -20.60
N GLY A 22 -24.02 18.78 -19.36
CA GLY A 22 -24.77 19.67 -18.46
C GLY A 22 -24.48 21.18 -18.49
N LEU A 23 -23.39 21.67 -19.08
CA LEU A 23 -22.93 23.05 -18.83
C LEU A 23 -22.35 23.73 -20.09
N VAL A 24 -23.02 23.61 -21.24
CA VAL A 24 -22.63 24.36 -22.44
C VAL A 24 -23.35 25.71 -22.43
N CYS A 25 -22.57 26.79 -22.36
CA CYS A 25 -23.08 28.15 -22.47
C CYS A 25 -23.56 28.42 -23.91
N GLN A 26 -24.78 28.93 -24.06
CA GLN A 26 -25.27 29.37 -25.36
C GLN A 26 -24.46 30.58 -25.86
N PRO A 27 -24.28 30.74 -27.18
CA PRO A 27 -23.48 31.83 -27.74
C PRO A 27 -24.03 33.23 -27.42
N ASP A 28 -25.32 33.36 -27.09
CA ASP A 28 -25.97 34.61 -26.69
C ASP A 28 -26.09 34.79 -25.15
N ALA A 29 -25.49 33.90 -24.35
CA ALA A 29 -25.62 33.93 -22.89
C ALA A 29 -25.15 35.26 -22.28
N CYS A 30 -24.06 35.84 -22.78
CA CYS A 30 -23.52 37.09 -22.24
C CYS A 30 -24.36 38.32 -22.60
N SER A 31 -25.15 38.29 -23.68
CA SER A 31 -25.96 39.43 -24.13
C SER A 31 -27.11 39.76 -23.16
N LYS A 32 -27.50 38.81 -22.31
CA LYS A 32 -28.60 38.95 -21.35
C LYS A 32 -28.10 39.18 -19.91
N GLN A 33 -26.79 39.13 -19.69
CA GLN A 33 -26.22 39.20 -18.35
C GLN A 33 -25.81 40.64 -18.00
N ILE A 34 -26.27 41.12 -16.85
CA ILE A 34 -25.88 42.42 -16.30
C ILE A 34 -24.62 42.21 -15.45
N CYS A 35 -23.51 42.80 -15.87
CA CYS A 35 -22.25 42.74 -15.14
C CYS A 35 -22.10 43.93 -14.20
N ASP A 36 -21.54 43.68 -13.02
CA ASP A 36 -21.10 44.73 -12.11
C ASP A 36 -19.66 45.16 -12.46
N TYR A 37 -19.54 46.31 -13.12
CA TYR A 37 -18.24 46.88 -13.52
C TYR A 37 -17.57 47.71 -12.42
N SER A 38 -18.14 47.77 -11.21
CA SER A 38 -17.48 48.41 -10.06
C SER A 38 -16.31 47.58 -9.51
N ILE A 39 -16.22 46.30 -9.91
CA ILE A 39 -15.12 45.41 -9.55
C ILE A 39 -13.94 45.68 -10.47
N THR A 40 -12.86 46.17 -9.88
CA THR A 40 -11.60 46.49 -10.55
C THR A 40 -10.46 45.71 -9.85
N PRO A 41 -9.30 45.54 -10.50
CA PRO A 41 -8.13 44.93 -9.86
C PRO A 41 -7.75 45.60 -8.54
N GLU A 42 -7.99 46.91 -8.43
CA GLU A 42 -7.66 47.72 -7.27
C GLU A 42 -8.69 47.57 -6.13
N THR A 43 -9.96 47.29 -6.46
CA THR A 43 -11.03 47.12 -5.46
C THR A 43 -11.18 45.67 -4.98
N CYS A 44 -10.56 44.71 -5.65
CA CYS A 44 -10.64 43.29 -5.31
C CYS A 44 -9.64 42.89 -4.21
N GLN A 45 -10.14 42.49 -3.03
CA GLN A 45 -9.33 41.95 -1.92
C GLN A 45 -9.03 40.44 -2.09
N GLY A 46 -8.72 40.02 -3.31
CA GLY A 46 -8.58 38.61 -3.64
C GLY A 46 -8.02 38.41 -5.04
N GLU A 47 -8.44 37.34 -5.68
CA GLU A 47 -8.03 37.06 -7.06
C GLU A 47 -9.05 37.63 -8.04
N PHE A 48 -8.62 38.65 -8.78
CA PHE A 48 -9.40 39.28 -9.83
C PHE A 48 -9.30 38.48 -11.13
N ASP A 49 -10.44 38.02 -11.65
CA ASP A 49 -10.56 37.41 -12.97
C ASP A 49 -11.47 38.27 -13.85
N PRO A 50 -10.98 38.88 -14.94
CA PRO A 50 -11.80 39.69 -15.83
C PRO A 50 -12.91 38.90 -16.54
N ARG A 51 -12.89 37.55 -16.48
CA ARG A 51 -13.86 36.65 -17.11
C ARG A 51 -14.22 35.47 -16.18
N GLY A 52 -14.29 35.69 -14.88
CA GLY A 52 -14.48 34.63 -13.88
C GLY A 52 -15.93 34.22 -13.63
N SER A 53 -16.93 34.92 -14.19
CA SER A 53 -18.34 34.56 -13.98
C SER A 53 -18.73 33.25 -14.68
N ALA A 54 -19.93 32.74 -14.36
CA ALA A 54 -20.56 31.70 -15.19
C ALA A 54 -20.55 32.14 -16.67
N CYS A 55 -20.13 31.24 -17.56
CA CYS A 55 -19.96 31.50 -18.99
C CYS A 55 -18.93 32.58 -19.38
N SER A 56 -18.08 33.02 -18.44
CA SER A 56 -16.99 33.98 -18.69
C SER A 56 -17.42 35.35 -19.22
N CYS A 57 -18.63 35.79 -18.86
CA CYS A 57 -19.22 37.03 -19.36
C CYS A 57 -18.82 38.28 -18.56
N CYS A 58 -18.58 38.16 -17.25
CA CYS A 58 -18.36 39.30 -16.36
C CYS A 58 -17.06 39.15 -15.55
N PRO A 59 -16.45 40.27 -15.12
CA PRO A 59 -15.38 40.25 -14.15
C PRO A 59 -15.88 39.70 -12.81
N PHE A 60 -15.00 39.01 -12.10
CA PHE A 60 -15.30 38.36 -10.82
C PHE A 60 -14.11 38.52 -9.88
N CYS A 61 -14.40 38.85 -8.62
CA CYS A 61 -13.40 38.90 -7.56
C CYS A 61 -13.61 37.70 -6.64
N THR A 62 -12.59 36.83 -6.56
CA THR A 62 -12.66 35.65 -5.69
C THR A 62 -11.94 35.93 -4.39
N THR A 63 -12.65 35.80 -3.27
CA THR A 63 -12.05 35.95 -1.93
C THR A 63 -11.16 34.76 -1.62
N LEU A 64 -9.91 34.99 -1.18
CA LEU A 64 -8.99 33.92 -0.80
C LEU A 64 -9.18 33.57 0.68
N LEU A 65 -9.47 32.30 0.95
CA LEU A 65 -9.64 31.74 2.30
C LEU A 65 -8.31 31.17 2.81
N GLY A 66 -8.00 31.41 4.08
CA GLY A 66 -6.82 30.89 4.77
C GLY A 66 -6.99 29.44 5.24
N GLU A 67 -5.96 28.88 5.88
CA GLU A 67 -6.05 27.54 6.48
C GLU A 67 -7.00 27.55 7.68
N GLY A 68 -7.94 26.61 7.72
CA GLY A 68 -8.97 26.50 8.76
C GLY A 68 -10.25 27.30 8.50
N ASP A 69 -10.27 28.18 7.49
CA ASP A 69 -11.48 28.89 7.10
C ASP A 69 -12.51 27.95 6.49
N SER A 70 -13.79 28.23 6.77
CA SER A 70 -14.92 27.49 6.21
C SER A 70 -15.04 27.74 4.70
N CYS A 71 -15.08 26.67 3.92
CA CYS A 71 -15.26 26.70 2.47
C CYS A 71 -16.59 26.06 2.04
N LEU A 72 -17.60 26.12 2.92
CA LEU A 72 -18.93 25.55 2.68
C LEU A 72 -19.59 26.07 1.41
N GLU A 73 -19.45 27.37 1.12
CA GLU A 73 -19.96 27.97 -0.11
C GLU A 73 -19.27 27.42 -1.37
N SER A 74 -17.97 27.11 -1.29
CA SER A 74 -17.22 26.50 -2.41
C SER A 74 -17.50 25.01 -2.57
N TYR A 75 -17.94 24.34 -1.49
CA TYR A 75 -18.18 22.90 -1.48
C TYR A 75 -19.50 22.51 -2.16
N PHE A 76 -20.53 23.35 -2.05
CA PHE A 76 -21.78 23.12 -2.77
C PHE A 76 -21.62 23.51 -4.24
N VAL A 77 -21.50 22.49 -5.10
CA VAL A 77 -21.42 22.64 -6.55
C VAL A 77 -22.78 23.14 -7.08
N GLY A 78 -22.94 24.45 -7.09
CA GLY A 78 -24.00 25.14 -7.82
C GLY A 78 -23.53 25.55 -9.23
N PRO A 79 -24.46 26.00 -10.10
CA PRO A 79 -24.11 26.60 -11.39
C PRO A 79 -23.37 27.93 -11.25
N THR A 80 -23.41 28.55 -10.07
CA THR A 80 -22.71 29.80 -9.77
C THR A 80 -21.29 29.53 -9.29
N PRO A 81 -20.28 30.20 -9.88
CA PRO A 81 -18.92 30.12 -9.37
C PRO A 81 -18.88 30.62 -7.92
N PRO A 82 -18.11 29.97 -7.04
CA PRO A 82 -18.07 30.33 -5.64
C PRO A 82 -17.40 31.69 -5.46
N LYS A 83 -17.94 32.52 -4.55
CA LYS A 83 -17.38 33.85 -4.23
C LYS A 83 -16.07 33.79 -3.44
N SER A 84 -15.74 32.60 -2.93
CA SER A 84 -14.56 32.33 -2.12
C SER A 84 -13.87 31.07 -2.62
N LYS A 85 -12.54 31.05 -2.56
CA LYS A 85 -11.70 29.88 -2.83
C LYS A 85 -10.56 29.81 -1.82
N CYS A 86 -10.09 28.61 -1.53
CA CYS A 86 -8.92 28.45 -0.68
C CYS A 86 -7.67 29.08 -1.32
N SER A 87 -6.80 29.65 -0.48
CA SER A 87 -5.51 30.22 -0.91
C SER A 87 -4.65 29.16 -1.63
N PRO A 88 -3.71 29.59 -2.51
CA PRO A 88 -2.84 28.66 -3.23
C PRO A 88 -2.16 27.63 -2.31
N GLY A 89 -2.29 26.34 -2.65
CA GLY A 89 -1.75 25.23 -1.85
C GLY A 89 -2.72 24.62 -0.83
N LEU A 90 -3.90 25.20 -0.66
CA LEU A 90 -4.97 24.67 0.18
C LEU A 90 -6.10 24.08 -0.69
N THR A 91 -6.81 23.11 -0.13
CA THR A 91 -8.02 22.54 -0.72
C THR A 91 -9.15 22.51 0.28
N CYS A 92 -10.37 22.72 -0.19
CA CYS A 92 -11.56 22.57 0.61
C CYS A 92 -11.78 21.08 0.92
N GLN A 93 -11.73 20.70 2.19
CA GLN A 93 -11.87 19.32 2.65
C GLN A 93 -12.85 19.26 3.82
N VAL A 94 -13.69 18.22 3.84
CA VAL A 94 -14.62 17.98 4.94
C VAL A 94 -13.84 17.46 6.15
N ASP A 95 -13.74 18.28 7.20
CA ASP A 95 -13.21 17.87 8.51
C ASP A 95 -14.35 17.93 9.54
N ARG A 96 -14.69 16.77 10.14
CA ARG A 96 -15.75 16.63 11.15
C ARG A 96 -17.07 17.33 10.75
N ASP A 97 -17.56 17.02 9.56
CA ASP A 97 -18.81 17.54 8.97
C ASP A 97 -18.79 19.01 8.51
N VAL A 98 -17.66 19.72 8.68
CA VAL A 98 -17.49 21.10 8.19
C VAL A 98 -16.39 21.15 7.12
N PRO A 99 -16.68 21.60 5.90
CA PRO A 99 -15.66 21.81 4.89
C PRO A 99 -14.77 23.00 5.25
N VAL A 100 -13.48 22.76 5.41
CA VAL A 100 -12.45 23.75 5.74
C VAL A 100 -11.30 23.71 4.75
N CYS A 101 -10.64 24.85 4.54
CA CYS A 101 -9.44 24.93 3.73
C CYS A 101 -8.26 24.29 4.47
N ALA A 102 -7.75 23.17 3.96
CA ALA A 102 -6.64 22.44 4.55
C ALA A 102 -5.56 22.11 3.52
N ASN A 103 -4.31 22.01 3.97
CA ASN A 103 -3.17 21.70 3.12
C ASN A 103 -3.16 20.21 2.71
N ILE A 104 -3.11 19.95 1.40
CA ILE A 104 -3.13 18.60 0.79
C ILE A 104 -1.96 17.73 1.31
N ILE A 105 -0.82 18.34 1.62
CA ILE A 105 0.42 17.62 1.98
C ILE A 105 0.21 16.77 3.24
N ARG A 106 -0.62 17.23 4.18
CA ARG A 106 -0.87 16.52 5.44
C ARG A 106 -1.72 15.25 5.26
N GLN A 107 -2.58 15.20 4.23
CA GLN A 107 -3.46 14.04 3.99
C GLN A 107 -2.82 12.93 3.15
N ARG A 108 -1.97 13.27 2.18
CA ARG A 108 -1.26 12.24 1.38
C ARG A 108 -0.38 11.34 2.24
N MET A 109 0.18 11.89 3.33
CA MET A 109 0.92 11.09 4.31
C MET A 109 0.04 10.08 5.05
N ARG A 110 -1.20 10.44 5.42
CA ARG A 110 -2.10 9.48 6.08
C ARG A 110 -2.49 8.33 5.16
N ALA A 111 -2.86 8.64 3.92
CA ALA A 111 -3.21 7.61 2.93
C ALA A 111 -2.01 6.71 2.61
N ALA A 112 -0.81 7.28 2.43
CA ALA A 112 0.41 6.52 2.21
C ALA A 112 0.76 5.62 3.40
N VAL A 113 0.61 6.09 4.63
CA VAL A 113 0.84 5.30 5.85
C VAL A 113 -0.15 4.14 5.97
N VAL A 114 -1.44 4.38 5.68
CA VAL A 114 -2.46 3.31 5.69
C VAL A 114 -2.18 2.27 4.60
N LEU A 115 -1.82 2.72 3.39
CA LEU A 115 -1.46 1.81 2.29
C LEU A 115 -0.21 0.99 2.62
N LEU A 116 0.81 1.62 3.20
CA LEU A 116 2.04 0.95 3.63
C LEU A 116 1.76 -0.08 4.73
N ALA A 117 0.95 0.27 5.73
CA ALA A 117 0.54 -0.64 6.80
C ALA A 117 -0.22 -1.86 6.26
N ALA A 118 -1.14 -1.65 5.31
CA ALA A 118 -1.86 -2.74 4.65
C ALA A 118 -0.93 -3.65 3.83
N LEU A 119 0.04 -3.08 3.12
CA LEU A 119 1.05 -3.85 2.38
C LEU A 119 1.92 -4.70 3.33
N VAL A 120 2.36 -4.14 4.46
CA VAL A 120 3.15 -4.85 5.47
C VAL A 120 2.33 -6.00 6.08
N ALA A 121 1.07 -5.74 6.45
CA ALA A 121 0.19 -6.78 6.99
C ALA A 121 -0.05 -7.92 5.99
N SER A 122 -0.21 -7.60 4.70
CA SER A 122 -0.34 -8.60 3.63
C SER A 122 0.92 -9.47 3.49
N CYS A 123 2.11 -8.87 3.53
CA CYS A 123 3.38 -9.60 3.54
C CYS A 123 3.51 -10.55 4.73
N CYS A 124 3.04 -10.16 5.92
CA CYS A 124 3.07 -11.04 7.10
C CYS A 124 2.24 -12.32 6.90
N VAL A 125 1.07 -12.22 6.24
CA VAL A 125 0.23 -13.38 5.95
C VAL A 125 0.91 -14.34 4.95
N ALA A 126 1.59 -13.79 3.93
CA ALA A 126 2.30 -14.62 2.94
C ALA A 126 3.44 -15.46 3.56
N VAL A 127 4.15 -14.91 4.57
CA VAL A 127 5.25 -15.63 5.24
C VAL A 127 4.74 -16.81 6.08
N THR A 128 3.52 -16.72 6.63
CA THR A 128 2.96 -17.81 7.45
C THR A 128 2.58 -19.06 6.65
N LEU A 129 2.34 -18.93 5.34
CA LEU A 129 1.95 -20.05 4.48
C LEU A 129 3.15 -20.83 3.91
N GLY A 130 4.37 -20.30 3.99
CA GLY A 130 5.58 -20.93 3.45
C GLY A 130 6.18 -22.04 4.33
N LEU A 131 5.65 -22.26 5.54
CA LEU A 131 6.21 -23.21 6.52
C LEU A 131 5.34 -24.45 6.76
N VAL A 132 4.17 -24.53 6.12
CA VAL A 132 3.27 -25.68 6.28
C VAL A 132 3.51 -26.67 5.15
N CYS A 133 3.90 -27.89 5.53
CA CYS A 133 4.00 -29.00 4.60
C CYS A 133 2.60 -29.39 4.12
N LEU A 134 2.34 -29.26 2.82
CA LEU A 134 1.08 -29.75 2.24
C LEU A 134 0.97 -31.27 2.40
N PRO A 135 -0.25 -31.83 2.54
CA PRO A 135 -0.45 -33.27 2.72
C PRO A 135 0.15 -34.10 1.57
N ASP A 136 0.22 -33.55 0.36
CA ASP A 136 0.78 -34.22 -0.82
C ASP A 136 2.26 -33.85 -1.10
N ALA A 137 2.93 -33.17 -0.17
CA ALA A 137 4.32 -32.73 -0.36
C ALA A 137 5.27 -33.93 -0.59
N CYS A 138 5.08 -35.02 0.16
CA CYS A 138 5.95 -36.19 0.04
C CYS A 138 5.75 -36.94 -1.29
N SER A 139 4.56 -36.91 -1.88
CA SER A 139 4.26 -37.59 -3.15
C SER A 139 5.00 -36.99 -4.35
N LYS A 140 5.47 -35.74 -4.22
CA LYS A 140 6.20 -35.02 -5.29
C LYS A 140 7.71 -34.93 -5.02
N GLN A 141 8.16 -35.37 -3.85
CA GLN A 141 9.56 -35.23 -3.45
C GLN A 141 10.36 -36.46 -3.91
N ILE A 142 11.44 -36.21 -4.65
CA ILE A 142 12.39 -37.24 -5.03
C ILE A 142 13.38 -37.41 -3.87
N CYS A 143 13.36 -38.57 -3.22
CA CYS A 143 14.28 -38.90 -2.14
C CYS A 143 15.52 -39.62 -2.68
N ASP A 144 16.68 -39.31 -2.11
CA ASP A 144 17.90 -40.08 -2.32
C ASP A 144 17.92 -41.29 -1.37
N TYR A 145 17.61 -42.46 -1.92
CA TYR A 145 17.58 -43.73 -1.18
C TYR A 145 18.96 -44.40 -1.06
N SER A 146 20.03 -43.77 -1.54
CA SER A 146 21.40 -44.26 -1.32
C SER A 146 21.86 -44.10 0.13
N ILE A 147 21.15 -43.27 0.91
CA ILE A 147 21.39 -43.06 2.34
C ILE A 147 20.70 -44.17 3.13
N THR A 148 21.49 -45.08 3.67
CA THR A 148 21.04 -46.16 4.55
C THR A 148 21.72 -46.02 5.92
N PRO A 149 21.26 -46.75 6.96
CA PRO A 149 21.92 -46.74 8.26
C PRO A 149 23.41 -47.12 8.19
N GLU A 150 23.78 -47.96 7.22
CA GLU A 150 25.15 -48.45 7.03
C GLU A 150 26.03 -47.45 6.27
N THR A 151 25.44 -46.66 5.36
CA THR A 151 26.19 -45.65 4.57
C THR A 151 26.26 -44.29 5.28
N CYS A 152 25.42 -44.05 6.28
CA CYS A 152 25.40 -42.81 7.05
C CYS A 152 26.53 -42.72 8.08
N GLN A 153 27.51 -41.85 7.83
CA GLN A 153 28.56 -41.49 8.80
C GLN A 153 28.07 -40.45 9.82
N GLY A 154 26.98 -40.76 10.53
CA GLY A 154 26.33 -39.82 11.42
C GLY A 154 25.08 -40.36 12.10
N GLU A 155 24.19 -39.46 12.51
CA GLU A 155 22.87 -39.79 13.07
C GLU A 155 21.89 -39.96 11.91
N PHE A 156 21.46 -41.20 11.66
CA PHE A 156 20.48 -41.54 10.62
C PHE A 156 19.05 -41.30 11.12
N ASP A 157 18.29 -40.50 10.38
CA ASP A 157 16.85 -40.30 10.61
C ASP A 157 16.09 -40.72 9.34
N PRO A 158 15.24 -41.77 9.39
CA PRO A 158 14.49 -42.25 8.22
C PRO A 158 13.47 -41.24 7.69
N LYS A 159 13.15 -40.19 8.46
CA LYS A 159 12.25 -39.10 8.08
C LYS A 159 12.85 -37.74 8.44
N GLY A 160 14.16 -37.61 8.25
CA GLY A 160 14.89 -36.44 8.68
C GLY A 160 14.91 -35.27 7.71
N SER A 161 14.26 -35.32 6.54
CA SER A 161 14.22 -34.18 5.61
C SER A 161 13.26 -33.06 6.05
N SER A 162 13.29 -31.92 5.36
CA SER A 162 12.18 -30.96 5.39
C SER A 162 10.86 -31.69 5.06
N CYS A 163 9.83 -31.41 5.85
CA CYS A 163 8.54 -32.11 5.80
C CYS A 163 8.52 -33.61 6.13
N ARG A 164 9.62 -34.17 6.66
CA ARG A 164 9.70 -35.58 7.11
C ARG A 164 9.41 -36.62 6.03
N CYS A 165 9.70 -36.29 4.77
CA CYS A 165 9.39 -37.14 3.62
C CYS A 165 10.52 -38.12 3.26
N CYS A 166 11.78 -37.73 3.46
CA CYS A 166 12.95 -38.51 3.04
C CYS A 166 13.88 -38.84 4.20
N PRO A 167 14.66 -39.94 4.09
CA PRO A 167 15.75 -40.20 5.03
C PRO A 167 16.81 -39.09 4.94
N PHE A 168 17.47 -38.82 6.06
CA PHE A 168 18.52 -37.82 6.17
C PHE A 168 19.62 -38.31 7.09
N CYS A 169 20.87 -38.04 6.71
CA CYS A 169 22.04 -38.36 7.53
C CYS A 169 22.61 -37.08 8.10
N THR A 170 22.56 -36.93 9.43
CA THR A 170 23.11 -35.74 10.11
C THR A 170 24.57 -36.00 10.45
N LYS A 171 25.50 -35.21 9.89
CA LYS A 171 26.93 -35.35 10.17
C LYS A 171 27.25 -34.96 11.61
N LEU A 172 27.93 -35.84 12.35
CA LEU A 172 28.39 -35.53 13.71
C LEU A 172 29.70 -34.73 13.67
N LEU A 173 29.71 -33.61 14.40
CA LEU A 173 30.86 -32.73 14.53
C LEU A 173 31.63 -33.03 15.81
N ALA A 174 32.93 -33.29 15.66
CA ALA A 174 33.85 -33.50 16.78
C ALA A 174 34.03 -32.24 17.63
N LYS A 175 34.59 -32.39 18.84
CA LYS A 175 34.93 -31.27 19.72
C LYS A 175 35.86 -30.28 19.02
N GLY A 176 35.57 -28.99 19.14
CA GLY A 176 36.29 -27.89 18.48
C GLY A 176 35.90 -27.65 17.02
N ALA A 177 35.08 -28.51 16.40
CA ALA A 177 34.60 -28.28 15.05
C ALA A 177 33.60 -27.12 14.98
N ASN A 178 33.63 -26.35 13.88
CA ASN A 178 32.76 -25.20 13.67
C ASN A 178 31.30 -25.63 13.45
N CYS A 179 30.40 -25.11 14.27
CA CYS A 179 28.96 -25.41 14.24
C CYS A 179 28.09 -24.18 13.90
N GLY A 180 28.67 -23.07 13.43
CA GLY A 180 27.95 -21.80 13.18
C GLY A 180 26.77 -21.93 12.21
N LEU A 181 26.87 -22.83 11.22
CA LEU A 181 25.79 -23.08 10.26
C LEU A 181 24.57 -23.77 10.87
N THR A 182 24.73 -24.51 11.98
CA THR A 182 23.62 -25.22 12.64
C THR A 182 22.65 -24.29 13.35
N ARG A 183 23.03 -23.01 13.55
CA ARG A 183 22.20 -22.01 14.26
C ARG A 183 21.28 -21.21 13.35
N ILE A 184 21.42 -21.33 12.03
CA ILE A 184 20.49 -20.70 11.09
C ILE A 184 19.16 -21.43 11.21
N ARG A 185 18.18 -20.83 11.89
CA ARG A 185 16.81 -21.34 12.00
C ARG A 185 16.15 -21.26 10.64
N GLY A 186 16.34 -22.29 9.83
CA GLY A 186 15.58 -22.56 8.62
C GLY A 186 14.56 -23.68 8.84
N PRO A 187 13.63 -23.88 7.90
CA PRO A 187 12.71 -25.02 7.90
C PRO A 187 13.43 -26.36 7.64
N SER A 188 14.67 -26.30 7.15
CA SER A 188 15.49 -27.48 6.88
C SER A 188 16.24 -27.91 8.14
N PRO A 189 16.24 -29.21 8.46
CA PRO A 189 17.06 -29.75 9.53
C PRO A 189 18.54 -29.49 9.25
N PRO A 190 19.36 -29.27 10.29
CA PRO A 190 20.76 -28.94 10.10
C PRO A 190 21.51 -30.14 9.52
N ALA A 191 22.31 -29.93 8.48
CA ALA A 191 23.11 -31.00 7.86
C ALA A 191 24.22 -31.55 8.78
N SER A 192 24.46 -30.91 9.92
CA SER A 192 25.44 -31.34 10.90
C SER A 192 24.96 -31.01 12.32
N LYS A 193 25.44 -31.76 13.30
CA LYS A 193 25.13 -31.60 14.73
C LYS A 193 26.35 -31.99 15.55
N CYS A 194 26.57 -31.38 16.71
CA CYS A 194 27.67 -31.78 17.58
C CYS A 194 27.50 -33.23 18.06
N SER A 195 28.61 -33.95 18.23
CA SER A 195 28.60 -35.30 18.80
C SER A 195 27.89 -35.36 20.16
N PRO A 196 27.35 -36.52 20.57
CA PRO A 196 26.65 -36.66 21.84
C PRO A 196 27.44 -36.11 23.03
N GLY A 197 26.79 -35.28 23.85
CA GLY A 197 27.39 -34.63 25.02
C GLY A 197 28.07 -33.27 24.74
N LEU A 198 28.16 -32.83 23.49
CA LEU A 198 28.70 -31.52 23.11
C LEU A 198 27.59 -30.53 22.73
N THR A 199 27.84 -29.25 22.97
CA THR A 199 26.92 -28.16 22.61
C THR A 199 27.61 -27.13 21.73
N CYS A 200 26.88 -26.51 20.81
CA CYS A 200 27.44 -25.45 19.96
C CYS A 200 27.55 -24.15 20.76
N GLN A 201 28.76 -23.76 21.16
CA GLN A 201 29.04 -22.59 22.00
C GLN A 201 29.93 -21.59 21.26
N LEU A 202 29.82 -20.30 21.61
CA LEU A 202 30.70 -19.26 21.10
C LEU A 202 31.99 -19.23 21.94
N VAL A 203 33.10 -19.68 21.35
CA VAL A 203 34.44 -19.70 21.97
C VAL A 203 35.37 -18.89 21.09
N ASP A 204 36.03 -17.88 21.66
CA ASP A 204 36.99 -17.00 20.95
C ASP A 204 36.42 -16.39 19.65
N GLY A 205 35.14 -16.01 19.66
CA GLY A 205 34.46 -15.41 18.52
C GLY A 205 34.00 -16.39 17.43
N ALA A 206 34.23 -17.69 17.60
CA ALA A 206 33.76 -18.74 16.69
C ALA A 206 32.77 -19.69 17.39
N TYR A 207 31.74 -20.14 16.66
CA TYR A 207 30.83 -21.17 17.16
C TYR A 207 31.46 -22.54 16.96
N VAL A 208 31.77 -23.24 18.06
CA VAL A 208 32.39 -24.56 18.06
C VAL A 208 31.65 -25.54 18.96
N CYS A 209 31.75 -26.84 18.66
CA CYS A 209 31.23 -27.88 19.53
C CYS A 209 32.11 -28.02 20.79
N ALA A 210 31.58 -27.64 21.96
CA ALA A 210 32.27 -27.65 23.25
C ALA A 210 31.50 -28.45 24.32
#